data_AF-A0A668VV86-F1
#
_entry.id   AF-A0A668VV86-F1
#
_cell.length_a   1.000
_cell.length_b   1.000
_cell.length_c   1.000
_cell.angle_alpha   90.00
_cell.angle_beta   90.00
_cell.angle_gamma   90.00
#
_symmetry.space_group_name_H-M   'P 1'
#
loop_
_entity.id
_entity.type
_entity.pdbx_description
1 polymer ?
#
loop_
_entity_poly.entity_id
_entity_poly.type
_entity_poly.pdbx_seq_one_letter_code
_entity_poly.pdbx_strand_id
1 'polypeptide(L)'
;MKVSISKTVYMCVNERQRCNSEDTRRTVSEGVSEVERQRSFLADVAMAPSCGKYGCCSCPDLSQVEKSIWLQLQFFLSKADCILDCLIQGQKCVSRDTVVTAVQSFLYTCQPFFNHLEHLTRSTVSQSNPLPAESCTRLLDFSQQLCDKLEQMLLRCSSYSLLSLDEKEPQSVSQFCIGQSQLGHLRLTAFRYCVPTPYLSQVNTGLYKRMRWNVEKLNKDEEREEETDYYFLCYEDDFTAHKEADDSHGNDDLKGIWSIGRWVQVDPDPNSDDIYDWILCEVPLADYHRLLFLGEDEPSSCKATDSLMKLLLTLETD
;
A
#
# COMPACT_ATOMS: atom_id res chain seq x y z
N MET A 1 -10.95 35.39 8.56
CA MET A 1 -11.46 34.70 9.76
C MET A 1 -10.53 33.53 10.05
N LYS A 2 -9.69 33.64 11.09
CA LYS A 2 -8.68 32.64 11.44
C LYS A 2 -9.36 31.51 12.22
N VAL A 3 -9.37 30.30 11.64
CA VAL A 3 -9.82 29.08 12.33
C VAL A 3 -8.68 28.62 13.24
N SER A 4 -8.98 28.62 14.54
CA SER A 4 -8.09 28.17 15.61
C SER A 4 -8.01 26.65 15.57
N ILE A 5 -6.91 26.11 15.07
CA ILE A 5 -6.60 24.69 15.14
C ILE A 5 -6.26 24.37 16.60
N SER A 6 -7.02 23.46 17.20
CA SER A 6 -6.93 23.08 18.60
C SER A 6 -5.53 22.52 18.92
N LYS A 7 -4.74 23.32 19.63
CA LYS A 7 -3.40 23.01 20.16
C LYS A 7 -3.35 21.78 21.09
N THR A 8 -4.50 21.20 21.44
CA THR A 8 -4.62 20.11 22.42
C THR A 8 -4.06 18.78 21.92
N VAL A 9 -4.09 18.49 20.60
CA VAL A 9 -3.58 17.21 20.06
C VAL A 9 -2.05 17.18 19.95
N TYR A 10 -1.42 18.33 19.65
CA TYR A 10 0.04 18.44 19.60
C TYR A 10 0.70 18.35 21.00
N MET A 11 -0.01 18.73 22.06
CA MET A 11 0.53 18.72 23.43
C MET A 11 0.58 17.32 24.03
N CYS A 12 -0.42 16.46 23.77
CA CYS A 12 -0.42 15.09 24.28
C CYS A 12 0.67 14.19 23.69
N VAL A 13 1.15 14.50 22.48
CA VAL A 13 2.25 13.77 21.83
C VAL A 13 3.61 14.18 22.40
N ASN A 14 3.79 15.45 22.76
CA ASN A 14 5.07 15.96 23.27
C ASN A 14 5.27 15.78 24.78
N GLU A 15 4.22 15.74 25.60
CA GLU A 15 4.37 15.61 27.05
C GLU A 15 4.78 14.21 27.53
N ARG A 16 4.58 13.15 26.73
CA ARG A 16 5.07 11.79 27.07
C ARG A 16 6.56 11.57 26.77
N GLN A 17 7.20 12.45 25.99
CA GLN A 17 8.65 12.39 25.77
C GLN A 17 9.47 13.05 26.90
N ARG A 18 8.84 13.76 27.83
CA ARG A 18 9.56 14.57 28.84
C ARG A 18 9.75 13.88 30.20
N CYS A 19 9.14 12.73 30.45
CA CYS A 19 9.24 12.05 31.77
C CYS A 19 10.45 11.11 31.97
N ASN A 20 11.44 11.10 31.07
CA ASN A 20 12.62 10.21 31.20
C ASN A 20 13.98 10.92 31.17
N SER A 21 14.06 12.21 31.48
CA SER A 21 15.36 12.82 31.78
C SER A 21 15.21 14.18 32.45
N GLU A 22 15.30 14.21 33.78
CA GLU A 22 15.83 15.38 34.48
C GLU A 22 16.86 14.91 35.50
N ASP A 23 18.15 15.15 35.20
CA ASP A 23 19.02 15.77 36.19
C ASP A 23 20.20 16.47 35.51
N THR A 24 20.34 17.78 35.77
CA THR A 24 21.56 18.61 35.89
C THR A 24 21.38 20.04 35.34
N ARG A 25 20.90 20.90 36.24
CA ARG A 25 21.21 22.32 36.54
C ARG A 25 21.87 23.26 35.48
N ARG A 26 21.18 24.41 35.36
CA ARG A 26 21.62 25.84 35.56
C ARG A 26 21.90 26.75 34.33
N THR A 27 20.93 27.65 34.08
CA THR A 27 20.99 29.15 34.00
C THR A 27 22.04 29.82 33.09
N VAL A 28 21.78 30.80 32.19
CA VAL A 28 20.98 32.06 32.21
C VAL A 28 20.78 32.58 30.76
N SER A 29 19.69 33.34 30.52
CA SER A 29 19.32 34.39 29.52
C SER A 29 20.06 34.51 28.16
N GLU A 30 19.50 35.01 27.05
CA GLU A 30 18.48 36.04 26.82
C GLU A 30 18.02 35.97 25.35
N GLY A 31 16.94 36.66 25.02
CA GLY A 31 16.12 36.47 23.81
C GLY A 31 16.80 36.68 22.45
N VAL A 32 16.47 35.80 21.52
CA VAL A 32 16.61 35.98 20.07
C VAL A 32 15.39 35.33 19.40
N SER A 33 14.82 36.02 18.41
CA SER A 33 13.54 35.67 17.79
C SER A 33 13.47 34.22 17.29
N GLU A 34 12.35 33.55 17.55
CA GLU A 34 12.12 32.13 17.29
C GLU A 34 12.09 31.77 15.79
N VAL A 35 12.12 32.77 14.90
CA VAL A 35 12.06 32.60 13.44
C VAL A 35 13.44 32.45 12.80
N GLU A 36 14.53 32.87 13.48
CA GLU A 36 15.89 32.73 12.96
C GLU A 36 16.57 31.41 13.38
N ARG A 37 16.15 30.79 14.48
CA ARG A 37 16.74 29.52 14.94
C ARG A 37 16.35 28.31 14.07
N GLN A 38 15.27 28.41 13.30
CA GLN A 38 14.83 27.35 12.37
C GLN A 38 15.45 27.44 10.96
N ARG A 39 16.16 28.52 10.62
CA ARG A 39 16.86 28.65 9.33
C ARG A 39 18.36 28.36 9.39
N SER A 40 18.97 28.34 10.57
CA SER A 40 20.42 28.10 10.73
C SER A 40 20.82 26.64 10.98
N PHE A 41 19.87 25.68 10.97
CA PHE A 41 20.17 24.25 11.08
C PHE A 41 20.25 23.50 9.74
N LEU A 42 20.05 24.20 8.61
CA LEU A 42 20.04 23.60 7.27
C LEU A 42 21.07 24.18 6.29
N ALA A 43 21.98 25.04 6.74
CA ALA A 43 22.90 25.76 5.85
C ALA A 43 24.40 25.54 6.14
N ASP A 44 24.78 24.60 7.01
CA ASP A 44 26.19 24.44 7.42
C ASP A 44 26.78 23.03 7.25
N VAL A 45 26.31 22.28 6.25
CA VAL A 45 26.99 21.05 5.81
C VAL A 45 27.11 21.00 4.28
N ALA A 46 27.48 22.12 3.67
CA ALA A 46 27.96 22.18 2.30
C ALA A 46 29.47 22.50 2.28
N MET A 47 30.27 21.61 2.86
CA MET A 47 31.71 21.57 2.61
C MET A 47 31.98 20.37 1.72
N ALA A 48 32.21 20.64 0.43
CA ALA A 48 32.66 19.64 -0.53
C ALA A 48 33.95 18.97 -0.01
N PRO A 49 34.07 17.62 -0.02
CA PRO A 49 35.32 16.96 0.31
C PRO A 49 36.39 17.36 -0.72
N SER A 50 37.59 17.66 -0.24
CA SER A 50 38.75 17.82 -1.12
C SER A 50 39.05 16.50 -1.83
N CYS A 51 39.19 16.54 -3.16
CA CYS A 51 39.57 15.39 -3.97
C CYS A 51 40.87 14.76 -3.44
N GLY A 52 40.73 13.62 -2.75
CA GLY A 52 41.82 12.85 -2.18
C GLY A 52 41.61 11.36 -2.40
N LYS A 53 42.43 10.81 -3.31
CA LYS A 53 42.89 9.41 -3.47
C LYS A 53 41.84 8.29 -3.33
N TYR A 54 41.62 7.60 -4.46
CA TYR A 54 41.04 6.26 -4.63
C TYR A 54 40.98 5.41 -3.35
N GLY A 55 39.86 5.52 -2.63
CA GLY A 55 39.39 4.51 -1.69
C GLY A 55 38.31 3.70 -2.39
N CYS A 56 38.44 2.37 -2.40
CA CYS A 56 37.34 1.49 -2.80
C CYS A 56 36.09 1.89 -2.02
N CYS A 57 35.00 2.21 -2.74
CA CYS A 57 33.68 2.31 -2.12
C CYS A 57 33.35 0.95 -1.50
N SER A 58 33.47 0.84 -0.18
CA SER A 58 32.96 -0.32 0.54
C SER A 58 31.46 -0.38 0.31
N CYS A 59 31.01 -1.42 -0.38
CA CYS A 59 29.59 -1.71 -0.49
C CYS A 59 29.02 -1.83 0.93
N PRO A 60 27.85 -1.25 1.24
CA PRO A 60 27.24 -1.41 2.56
C PRO A 60 27.06 -2.90 2.84
N ASP A 61 27.44 -3.33 4.05
CA ASP A 61 27.23 -4.70 4.50
C ASP A 61 25.73 -5.01 4.46
N LEU A 62 25.37 -6.08 3.75
CA LEU A 62 23.99 -6.51 3.58
C LEU A 62 23.29 -6.73 4.92
N SER A 63 24.05 -7.22 5.90
CA SER A 63 23.55 -7.44 7.26
C SER A 63 23.11 -6.13 7.94
N GLN A 64 23.79 -5.03 7.66
CA GLN A 64 23.49 -3.71 8.21
C GLN A 64 22.24 -3.11 7.56
N VAL A 65 22.07 -3.31 6.25
CA VAL A 65 20.88 -2.86 5.51
C VAL A 65 19.64 -3.60 6.00
N GLU A 66 19.68 -4.93 6.09
CA GLU A 66 18.57 -5.73 6.63
C GLU A 66 18.18 -5.31 8.04
N LYS A 67 19.16 -5.05 8.92
CA LYS A 67 18.90 -4.60 10.29
C LYS A 67 18.23 -3.23 10.35
N SER A 68 18.64 -2.29 9.50
CA SER A 68 18.02 -0.96 9.40
C SER A 68 16.55 -1.07 8.96
N ILE A 69 16.29 -1.88 7.94
CA ILE A 69 14.93 -2.16 7.44
C ILE A 69 14.08 -2.82 8.54
N TRP A 70 14.62 -3.78 9.26
CA TRP A 70 13.92 -4.42 10.38
C TRP A 70 13.53 -3.41 11.46
N LEU A 71 14.41 -2.46 11.82
CA LEU A 71 14.08 -1.40 12.79
C LEU A 71 12.95 -0.48 12.28
N GLN A 72 12.95 -0.15 10.99
CA GLN A 72 11.86 0.61 10.37
C GLN A 72 10.53 -0.16 10.44
N LEU A 73 10.55 -1.47 10.14
CA LEU A 73 9.38 -2.33 10.31
C LEU A 73 8.84 -2.25 11.74
N GLN A 74 9.69 -2.46 12.76
CA GLN A 74 9.26 -2.40 14.17
C GLN A 74 8.66 -1.05 14.54
N PHE A 75 9.21 0.05 14.02
CA PHE A 75 8.63 1.38 14.19
C PHE A 75 7.21 1.46 13.60
N PHE A 76 6.99 0.97 12.38
CA PHE A 76 5.65 0.99 11.77
C PHE A 76 4.66 0.08 12.50
N LEU A 77 5.08 -1.13 12.89
CA LEU A 77 4.24 -2.06 13.64
C LEU A 77 3.77 -1.45 14.97
N SER A 78 4.70 -0.88 15.74
CA SER A 78 4.37 -0.21 17.01
C SER A 78 3.53 1.06 16.83
N LYS A 79 3.79 1.83 15.77
CA LYS A 79 3.00 3.02 15.46
C LYS A 79 1.56 2.69 15.06
N ALA A 80 1.34 1.58 14.33
CA ALA A 80 0.00 1.09 14.02
C ALA A 80 -0.80 0.79 15.28
N ASP A 81 -0.18 0.11 16.27
CA ASP A 81 -0.80 -0.17 17.57
C ASP A 81 -1.11 1.13 18.34
N CYS A 82 -0.15 2.05 18.40
CA CYS A 82 -0.36 3.34 19.07
C CYS A 82 -1.50 4.14 18.45
N ILE A 83 -1.60 4.18 17.12
CA ILE A 83 -2.70 4.86 16.42
C ILE A 83 -4.02 4.21 16.78
N LEU A 84 -4.10 2.88 16.67
CA LEU A 84 -5.31 2.14 16.99
C LEU A 84 -5.77 2.39 18.43
N ASP A 85 -4.85 2.30 19.40
CA ASP A 85 -5.15 2.55 20.82
C ASP A 85 -5.63 3.98 21.05
N CYS A 86 -4.99 4.97 20.44
CA CYS A 86 -5.39 6.38 20.54
C CYS A 86 -6.80 6.60 19.98
N LEU A 87 -7.11 5.98 18.84
CA LEU A 87 -8.40 6.12 18.18
C LEU A 87 -9.53 5.45 18.95
N ILE A 88 -9.29 4.25 19.50
CA ILE A 88 -10.28 3.54 20.32
C ILE A 88 -10.53 4.30 21.63
N GLN A 89 -9.49 4.78 22.31
CA GLN A 89 -9.64 5.54 23.56
C GLN A 89 -10.32 6.90 23.32
N GLY A 90 -10.04 7.54 22.18
CA GLY A 90 -10.55 8.85 21.80
C GLY A 90 -11.93 8.83 21.12
N GLN A 91 -12.52 7.66 20.88
CA GLN A 91 -13.70 7.45 20.03
C GLN A 91 -14.88 8.40 20.31
N LYS A 92 -15.09 8.84 21.55
CA LYS A 92 -16.19 9.73 21.92
C LYS A 92 -15.97 11.21 21.55
N CYS A 93 -14.73 11.62 21.26
CA CYS A 93 -14.32 13.02 21.15
C CYS A 93 -13.75 13.38 19.77
N VAL A 94 -13.42 12.39 18.94
CA VAL A 94 -12.77 12.60 17.64
C VAL A 94 -13.78 12.44 16.51
N SER A 95 -13.81 13.40 15.58
CA SER A 95 -14.64 13.31 14.38
C SER A 95 -14.14 12.21 13.43
N ARG A 96 -15.06 11.55 12.72
CA ARG A 96 -14.74 10.51 11.72
C ARG A 96 -13.71 10.99 10.69
N ASP A 97 -13.86 12.21 10.17
CA ASP A 97 -12.95 12.80 9.18
C ASP A 97 -11.51 12.92 9.70
N THR A 98 -11.36 13.25 10.98
CA THR A 98 -10.03 13.32 11.62
C THR A 98 -9.40 11.93 11.71
N VAL A 99 -10.21 10.90 12.00
CA VAL A 99 -9.74 9.52 12.04
C VAL A 99 -9.29 9.06 10.65
N VAL A 100 -10.13 9.26 9.64
CA VAL A 100 -9.82 8.89 8.25
C VAL A 100 -8.53 9.57 7.79
N THR A 101 -8.40 10.88 8.04
CA THR A 101 -7.19 11.64 7.69
C THR A 101 -5.94 11.10 8.40
N ALA A 102 -6.03 10.79 9.70
CA ALA A 102 -4.91 10.25 10.46
C ALA A 102 -4.47 8.87 9.94
N VAL A 103 -5.43 7.99 9.65
CA VAL A 103 -5.19 6.65 9.10
C VAL A 103 -4.58 6.75 7.69
N GLN A 104 -5.17 7.54 6.80
CA GLN A 104 -4.64 7.75 5.44
C GLN A 104 -3.23 8.35 5.46
N SER A 105 -2.98 9.33 6.34
CA SER A 105 -1.64 9.90 6.52
C SER A 105 -0.64 8.84 6.97
N PHE A 106 -1.03 7.97 7.91
CA PHE A 106 -0.15 6.88 8.33
C PHE A 106 0.13 5.87 7.21
N LEU A 107 -0.89 5.44 6.46
CA LEU A 107 -0.73 4.59 5.28
C LEU A 107 0.21 5.21 4.24
N TYR A 108 0.10 6.53 4.03
CA TYR A 108 1.00 7.28 3.17
C TYR A 108 2.45 7.27 3.70
N THR A 109 2.66 7.41 5.01
CA THR A 109 4.02 7.34 5.60
C THR A 109 4.67 5.96 5.49
N CYS A 110 3.89 4.90 5.28
CA CYS A 110 4.42 3.55 5.02
C CYS A 110 4.89 3.35 3.57
N GLN A 111 4.45 4.17 2.61
CA GLN A 111 4.75 3.99 1.18
C GLN A 111 6.25 3.92 0.85
N PRO A 112 7.11 4.79 1.41
CA PRO A 112 8.55 4.72 1.12
C PRO A 112 9.18 3.40 1.56
N PHE A 113 8.68 2.79 2.65
CA PHE A 113 9.17 1.49 3.14
C PHE A 113 8.80 0.38 2.16
N PHE A 114 7.53 0.30 1.74
CA PHE A 114 7.09 -0.66 0.73
C PHE A 114 7.85 -0.51 -0.58
N ASN A 115 7.94 0.72 -1.12
CA ASN A 115 8.67 0.99 -2.35
C ASN A 115 10.16 0.60 -2.25
N HIS A 116 10.78 0.81 -1.09
CA HIS A 116 12.16 0.40 -0.89
C HIS A 116 12.34 -1.12 -0.95
N LEU A 117 11.43 -1.89 -0.31
CA LEU A 117 11.46 -3.35 -0.35
C LEU A 117 11.20 -3.88 -1.77
N GLU A 118 10.17 -3.37 -2.45
CA GLU A 118 9.85 -3.71 -3.84
C GLU A 118 11.01 -3.43 -4.78
N HIS A 119 11.67 -2.28 -4.60
CA HIS A 119 12.84 -1.91 -5.40
C HIS A 119 14.00 -2.87 -5.20
N LEU A 120 14.35 -3.18 -3.95
CA LEU A 120 15.46 -4.09 -3.64
C LEU A 120 15.20 -5.51 -4.15
N THR A 121 13.98 -6.01 -4.01
CA THR A 121 13.69 -7.44 -4.21
C THR A 121 13.22 -7.78 -5.62
N ARG A 122 12.56 -6.84 -6.32
CA ARG A 122 11.85 -7.15 -7.57
C ARG A 122 12.23 -6.28 -8.76
N SER A 123 12.86 -5.11 -8.56
CA SER A 123 13.16 -4.22 -9.68
C SER A 123 14.36 -4.69 -10.50
N THR A 124 14.15 -4.94 -11.80
CA THR A 124 15.18 -5.49 -12.69
C THR A 124 16.16 -4.45 -13.22
N VAL A 125 15.79 -3.16 -13.18
CA VAL A 125 16.55 -2.05 -13.80
C VAL A 125 17.81 -1.65 -13.00
N SER A 126 17.98 -2.15 -11.77
CA SER A 126 19.07 -1.73 -10.87
C SER A 126 20.05 -2.82 -10.50
N GLN A 127 19.89 -4.06 -10.99
CA GLN A 127 20.67 -5.20 -10.48
C GLN A 127 21.95 -5.43 -11.29
N SER A 128 22.98 -4.61 -11.02
CA SER A 128 24.37 -4.97 -11.35
C SER A 128 24.92 -6.07 -10.42
N ASN A 129 24.30 -6.28 -9.26
CA ASN A 129 24.51 -7.39 -8.33
C ASN A 129 23.17 -7.79 -7.69
N PRO A 130 22.54 -8.91 -8.09
CA PRO A 130 21.30 -9.38 -7.47
C PRO A 130 21.54 -9.76 -6.01
N LEU A 131 20.57 -9.43 -5.15
CA LEU A 131 20.55 -9.86 -3.75
C LEU A 131 20.46 -11.39 -3.66
N PRO A 132 21.05 -12.01 -2.62
CA PRO A 132 20.83 -13.42 -2.34
C PRO A 132 19.34 -13.71 -2.16
N ALA A 133 18.87 -14.85 -2.70
CA ALA A 133 17.45 -15.22 -2.66
C ALA A 133 16.87 -15.28 -1.22
N GLU A 134 17.68 -15.68 -0.25
CA GLU A 134 17.29 -15.70 1.17
C GLU A 134 17.01 -14.30 1.72
N SER A 135 17.86 -13.32 1.39
CA SER A 135 17.66 -11.92 1.76
C SER A 135 16.41 -11.34 1.09
N CYS A 136 16.19 -11.63 -0.19
CA CYS A 136 14.96 -11.21 -0.87
C CYS A 136 13.72 -11.77 -0.17
N THR A 137 13.72 -13.07 0.15
CA THR A 137 12.60 -13.72 0.84
C THR A 137 12.32 -13.05 2.19
N ARG A 138 13.37 -12.80 2.98
CA ARG A 138 13.26 -12.13 4.28
C ARG A 138 12.71 -10.70 4.17
N LEU A 139 13.17 -9.93 3.17
CA LEU A 139 12.68 -8.57 2.93
C LEU A 139 11.21 -8.57 2.49
N LEU A 140 10.80 -9.55 1.68
CA LEU A 140 9.39 -9.73 1.31
C LEU A 140 8.53 -10.14 2.52
N ASP A 141 9.06 -10.96 3.42
CA ASP A 141 8.38 -11.28 4.68
C ASP A 141 8.18 -10.04 5.56
N PHE A 142 9.10 -9.07 5.54
CA PHE A 142 8.92 -7.78 6.22
C PHE A 142 7.81 -6.95 5.58
N SER A 143 7.72 -6.94 4.24
CA SER A 143 6.62 -6.29 3.52
C SER A 143 5.28 -6.92 3.91
N GLN A 144 5.21 -8.25 3.91
CA GLN A 144 3.99 -8.98 4.28
C GLN A 144 3.56 -8.70 5.72
N GLN A 145 4.50 -8.70 6.68
CA GLN A 145 4.20 -8.39 8.08
C GLN A 145 3.58 -7.00 8.26
N LEU A 146 4.10 -5.98 7.55
CA LEU A 146 3.51 -4.64 7.61
C LEU A 146 2.14 -4.61 6.93
N CYS A 147 2.00 -5.25 5.77
CA CYS A 147 0.72 -5.38 5.07
C CYS A 147 -0.36 -5.97 5.99
N ASP A 148 -0.08 -7.10 6.63
CA ASP A 148 -1.01 -7.78 7.53
C ASP A 148 -1.35 -6.91 8.74
N LYS A 149 -0.37 -6.19 9.30
CA LYS A 149 -0.59 -5.29 10.44
C LYS A 149 -1.50 -4.11 10.08
N LEU A 150 -1.29 -3.51 8.91
CA LEU A 150 -2.11 -2.40 8.42
C LEU A 150 -3.54 -2.87 8.14
N GLU A 151 -3.69 -4.03 7.51
CA GLU A 151 -4.99 -4.65 7.28
C GLU A 151 -5.74 -4.90 8.60
N GLN A 152 -5.09 -5.52 9.59
CA GLN A 152 -5.67 -5.75 10.91
C GLN A 152 -6.07 -4.45 11.62
N MET A 153 -5.23 -3.41 11.54
CA MET A 153 -5.54 -2.10 12.10
C MET A 153 -6.79 -1.49 11.45
N LEU A 154 -6.91 -1.55 10.11
CA LEU A 154 -8.05 -1.01 9.36
C LEU A 154 -9.34 -1.78 9.65
N LEU A 155 -9.29 -3.12 9.66
CA LEU A 155 -10.41 -3.97 10.04
C LEU A 155 -10.90 -3.65 11.45
N ARG A 156 -9.99 -3.43 12.39
CA ARG A 156 -10.34 -3.08 13.76
C ARG A 156 -10.92 -1.68 13.88
N CYS A 157 -10.37 -0.69 13.18
CA CYS A 157 -10.99 0.63 13.11
C CYS A 157 -12.43 0.56 12.55
N SER A 158 -12.64 -0.26 11.52
CA SER A 158 -13.97 -0.47 10.93
C SER A 158 -14.93 -1.15 11.91
N SER A 159 -14.49 -2.15 12.69
CA SER A 159 -15.36 -2.82 13.67
C SER A 159 -15.81 -1.90 14.82
N TYR A 160 -15.03 -0.85 15.14
CA TYR A 160 -15.44 0.23 16.04
C TYR A 160 -16.23 1.35 15.32
N SER A 161 -16.62 1.18 14.05
CA SER A 161 -17.32 2.19 13.25
C SER A 161 -16.56 3.53 13.14
N LEU A 162 -15.23 3.49 13.23
CA LEU A 162 -14.37 4.69 13.15
C LEU A 162 -14.10 5.11 11.70
N LEU A 163 -14.18 4.17 10.76
CA LEU A 163 -14.05 4.37 9.32
C LEU A 163 -14.90 3.34 8.57
N SER A 164 -15.18 3.60 7.29
CA SER A 164 -15.80 2.63 6.39
C SER A 164 -14.76 2.00 5.46
N LEU A 165 -14.97 0.72 5.17
CA LEU A 165 -14.21 -0.06 4.20
C LEU A 165 -15.04 -0.35 2.93
N ASP A 166 -16.28 0.15 2.85
CA ASP A 166 -17.13 0.01 1.67
C ASP A 166 -16.67 0.97 0.58
N GLU A 167 -16.27 0.48 -0.59
CA GLU A 167 -15.85 1.32 -1.72
C GLU A 167 -16.95 2.27 -2.23
N LYS A 168 -18.22 2.00 -1.93
CA LYS A 168 -19.34 2.85 -2.31
C LYS A 168 -19.44 4.11 -1.45
N GLU A 169 -18.84 4.11 -0.25
CA GLU A 169 -18.89 5.25 0.64
C GLU A 169 -17.83 6.31 0.27
N PRO A 170 -18.21 7.60 0.28
CA PRO A 170 -17.25 8.69 0.23
C PRO A 170 -16.25 8.57 1.40
N GLN A 171 -14.96 8.79 1.12
CA GLN A 171 -13.86 8.71 2.10
C GLN A 171 -13.60 7.30 2.68
N SER A 172 -14.03 6.26 1.98
CA SER A 172 -13.66 4.88 2.30
C SER A 172 -12.15 4.67 2.33
N VAL A 173 -11.70 3.79 3.23
CA VAL A 173 -10.30 3.33 3.32
C VAL A 173 -10.25 1.82 3.02
N SER A 174 -10.95 1.41 1.96
CA SER A 174 -11.09 0.01 1.55
C SER A 174 -9.78 -0.66 1.13
N GLN A 175 -8.81 0.13 0.62
CA GLN A 175 -7.55 -0.36 0.10
C GLN A 175 -6.36 0.55 0.45
N PHE A 176 -5.16 0.00 0.36
CA PHE A 176 -3.91 0.74 0.49
C PHE A 176 -2.84 0.21 -0.47
N CYS A 177 -1.92 1.08 -0.88
CA CYS A 177 -0.81 0.71 -1.75
C CYS A 177 0.27 -0.05 -0.94
N ILE A 178 0.75 -1.17 -1.48
CA ILE A 178 1.79 -2.02 -0.88
C ILE A 178 3.10 -1.97 -1.68
N GLY A 179 3.26 -0.94 -2.50
CA GLY A 179 4.51 -0.59 -3.13
C GLY A 179 4.49 -0.65 -4.65
N GLN A 180 5.59 -0.19 -5.22
CA GLN A 180 5.82 -0.11 -6.65
C GLN A 180 7.13 -0.78 -7.03
N SER A 181 7.10 -1.60 -8.09
CA SER A 181 8.28 -2.27 -8.66
C SER A 181 8.38 -2.01 -10.16
N GLN A 182 9.56 -2.22 -10.73
CA GLN A 182 9.80 -2.08 -12.17
C GLN A 182 10.24 -3.42 -12.78
N LEU A 183 9.48 -3.87 -13.78
CA LEU A 183 9.76 -5.06 -14.56
C LEU A 183 10.10 -4.66 -16.00
N GLY A 184 11.38 -4.44 -16.27
CA GLY A 184 11.81 -3.96 -17.59
C GLY A 184 11.21 -2.59 -17.92
N HIS A 185 10.34 -2.54 -18.93
CA HIS A 185 9.62 -1.32 -19.33
C HIS A 185 8.27 -1.15 -18.64
N LEU A 186 7.88 -2.07 -17.76
CA LEU A 186 6.62 -2.01 -17.02
C LEU A 186 6.86 -1.46 -15.61
N ARG A 187 6.00 -0.54 -15.18
CA ARG A 187 5.89 -0.09 -13.80
C ARG A 187 4.64 -0.73 -13.17
N LEU A 188 4.84 -1.45 -12.09
CA LEU A 188 3.77 -2.15 -11.38
C LEU A 188 3.53 -1.45 -10.04
N THR A 189 2.30 -1.01 -9.79
CA THR A 189 1.87 -0.48 -8.49
C THR A 189 0.82 -1.41 -7.88
N ALA A 190 1.10 -1.97 -6.72
CA ALA A 190 0.25 -2.96 -6.07
C ALA A 190 -0.61 -2.36 -4.96
N PHE A 191 -1.88 -2.76 -4.90
CA PHE A 191 -2.86 -2.33 -3.91
C PHE A 191 -3.50 -3.56 -3.24
N ARG A 192 -3.67 -3.49 -1.93
CA ARG A 192 -4.33 -4.51 -1.11
C ARG A 192 -5.68 -4.00 -0.64
N TYR A 193 -6.73 -4.79 -0.89
CA TYR A 193 -8.06 -4.56 -0.32
C TYR A 193 -8.13 -5.18 1.07
N CYS A 194 -8.72 -4.46 2.03
CA CYS A 194 -8.81 -4.91 3.43
C CYS A 194 -9.79 -6.06 3.63
N VAL A 195 -10.82 -6.13 2.78
CA VAL A 195 -11.82 -7.19 2.74
C VAL A 195 -12.03 -7.63 1.29
N PRO A 196 -12.42 -8.89 1.04
CA PRO A 196 -12.91 -9.31 -0.27
C PRO A 196 -14.05 -8.38 -0.70
N THR A 197 -13.80 -7.63 -1.77
CA THR A 197 -14.73 -6.58 -2.25
C THR A 197 -15.32 -7.02 -3.58
N PRO A 198 -16.62 -6.81 -3.86
CA PRO A 198 -17.19 -7.17 -5.16
C PRO A 198 -16.35 -6.63 -6.32
N TYR A 199 -16.10 -7.47 -7.33
CA TYR A 199 -15.33 -7.08 -8.51
C TYR A 199 -16.01 -5.91 -9.25
N LEU A 200 -17.34 -5.99 -9.40
CA LEU A 200 -18.18 -4.91 -9.90
C LEU A 200 -19.07 -4.36 -8.77
N SER A 201 -19.29 -3.05 -8.76
CA SER A 201 -20.00 -2.37 -7.66
C SER A 201 -21.52 -2.65 -7.65
N GLN A 202 -22.12 -2.91 -8.81
CA GLN A 202 -23.58 -3.08 -8.96
C GLN A 202 -24.03 -4.53 -9.21
N VAL A 203 -23.17 -5.38 -9.78
CA VAL A 203 -23.53 -6.75 -10.15
C VAL A 203 -22.84 -7.72 -9.21
N ASN A 204 -23.61 -8.60 -8.55
CA ASN A 204 -23.05 -9.72 -7.82
C ASN A 204 -22.66 -10.81 -8.83
N THR A 205 -21.39 -10.84 -9.20
CA THR A 205 -20.82 -11.85 -10.09
C THR A 205 -20.33 -13.09 -9.35
N GLY A 206 -20.37 -13.11 -8.01
CA GLY A 206 -19.65 -14.10 -7.19
C GLY A 206 -18.13 -13.92 -7.19
N LEU A 207 -17.62 -12.87 -7.85
CA LEU A 207 -16.19 -12.57 -7.94
C LEU A 207 -15.84 -11.41 -7.01
N TYR A 208 -14.85 -11.63 -6.14
CA TYR A 208 -14.42 -10.68 -5.13
C TYR A 208 -12.94 -10.37 -5.30
N LYS A 209 -12.60 -9.10 -5.49
CA LYS A 209 -11.20 -8.63 -5.57
C LYS A 209 -10.57 -8.54 -4.19
N ARG A 210 -9.30 -8.93 -4.12
CA ARG A 210 -8.46 -8.89 -2.92
C ARG A 210 -7.19 -8.07 -3.12
N MET A 211 -6.68 -8.02 -4.34
CA MET A 211 -5.58 -7.14 -4.73
C MET A 211 -5.80 -6.57 -6.13
N ARG A 212 -5.20 -5.42 -6.39
CA ARG A 212 -5.13 -4.78 -7.70
C ARG A 212 -3.68 -4.45 -8.02
N TRP A 213 -3.28 -4.65 -9.27
CA TRP A 213 -2.05 -4.08 -9.81
C TRP A 213 -2.39 -3.14 -10.95
N ASN A 214 -1.80 -1.96 -10.92
CA ASN A 214 -1.74 -1.07 -12.06
C ASN A 214 -0.43 -1.36 -12.78
N VAL A 215 -0.50 -1.72 -14.05
CA VAL A 215 0.64 -2.03 -14.90
C VAL A 215 0.74 -0.98 -15.99
N GLU A 216 1.73 -0.10 -15.85
CA GLU A 216 1.93 1.04 -16.73
C GLU A 216 3.12 0.78 -17.64
N LYS A 217 2.96 1.02 -18.94
CA LYS A 217 4.06 0.91 -19.92
C LYS A 217 4.87 2.21 -19.92
N LEU A 218 6.13 2.12 -19.51
CA LEU A 218 7.07 3.24 -19.54
C LEU A 218 7.55 3.45 -20.99
N ASN A 219 6.82 4.27 -21.73
CA ASN A 219 7.24 4.70 -23.08
C ASN A 219 8.44 5.66 -22.98
N LYS A 220 9.39 5.54 -23.90
CA LYS A 220 10.50 6.50 -24.04
C LYS A 220 10.10 7.76 -24.79
N ASP A 221 8.98 7.69 -25.53
CA ASP A 221 8.48 8.78 -26.36
C ASP A 221 7.28 9.43 -25.65
N GLU A 222 7.46 10.69 -25.24
CA GLU A 222 6.58 11.48 -24.36
C GLU A 222 5.19 11.83 -24.96
N GLU A 223 4.85 11.31 -26.14
CA GLU A 223 3.66 11.71 -26.90
C GLU A 223 2.49 10.71 -26.88
N ARG A 224 2.63 9.54 -26.23
CA ARG A 224 1.50 8.61 -26.04
C ARG A 224 0.98 8.67 -24.62
N GLU A 225 -0.34 8.73 -24.48
CA GLU A 225 -1.02 8.54 -23.20
C GLU A 225 -0.53 7.24 -22.53
N GLU A 226 -0.22 7.31 -21.24
CA GLU A 226 0.25 6.17 -20.45
C GLU A 226 -0.89 5.14 -20.34
N GLU A 227 -0.91 4.17 -21.26
CA GLU A 227 -1.83 3.04 -21.22
C GLU A 227 -1.56 2.24 -19.93
N THR A 228 -2.57 2.20 -19.06
CA THR A 228 -2.52 1.48 -17.78
C THR A 228 -3.42 0.26 -17.85
N ASP A 229 -2.82 -0.92 -17.73
CA ASP A 229 -3.56 -2.16 -17.59
C ASP A 229 -3.84 -2.48 -16.13
N TYR A 230 -5.07 -2.87 -15.82
CA TYR A 230 -5.46 -3.25 -14.47
C TYR A 230 -5.57 -4.78 -14.34
N TYR A 231 -4.85 -5.33 -13.38
CA TYR A 231 -4.92 -6.75 -13.02
C TYR A 231 -5.45 -6.90 -11.61
N PHE A 232 -6.17 -7.99 -11.35
CA PHE A 232 -6.79 -8.26 -10.06
C PHE A 232 -6.55 -9.68 -9.60
N LEU A 233 -6.25 -9.82 -8.30
CA LEU A 233 -6.38 -11.09 -7.58
C LEU A 233 -7.81 -11.19 -7.11
N CYS A 234 -8.52 -12.20 -7.57
CA CYS A 234 -9.90 -12.43 -7.22
C CYS A 234 -10.11 -13.80 -6.60
N TYR A 235 -11.04 -13.84 -5.65
CA TYR A 235 -11.67 -15.03 -5.12
C TYR A 235 -13.02 -15.18 -5.82
N GLU A 236 -13.28 -16.37 -6.37
CA GLU A 236 -14.58 -16.73 -6.93
C GLU A 236 -15.31 -17.64 -5.96
N ASP A 237 -16.49 -17.22 -5.54
CA ASP A 237 -17.34 -17.96 -4.63
C ASP A 237 -18.21 -18.95 -5.45
N ASP A 238 -18.15 -20.23 -5.11
CA ASP A 238 -18.71 -21.35 -5.91
C ASP A 238 -20.25 -21.38 -5.98
N PHE A 239 -20.95 -20.35 -5.48
CA PHE A 239 -22.41 -20.24 -5.53
C PHE A 239 -23.00 -20.27 -6.95
N THR A 240 -22.21 -20.09 -8.00
CA THR A 240 -22.67 -20.16 -9.40
C THR A 240 -22.80 -21.60 -9.92
N ALA A 241 -22.26 -22.62 -9.25
CA ALA A 241 -22.37 -24.01 -9.69
C ALA A 241 -23.70 -24.70 -9.29
N HIS A 242 -24.47 -24.14 -8.34
CA HIS A 242 -25.63 -24.82 -7.74
C HIS A 242 -27.00 -24.18 -8.02
N LYS A 243 -27.16 -23.41 -9.10
CA LYS A 243 -28.51 -22.96 -9.53
C LYS A 243 -29.35 -24.04 -10.23
N GLU A 244 -28.85 -25.27 -10.40
CA GLU A 244 -29.61 -26.36 -11.04
C GLU A 244 -29.63 -27.71 -10.29
N ALA A 245 -29.11 -27.80 -9.06
CA ALA A 245 -29.11 -29.06 -8.31
C ALA A 245 -29.79 -28.94 -6.94
N ASP A 246 -31.04 -29.42 -6.95
CA ASP A 246 -31.91 -29.98 -5.90
C ASP A 246 -31.40 -30.08 -4.45
N ASP A 247 -32.34 -29.86 -3.53
CA ASP A 247 -32.23 -30.00 -2.07
C ASP A 247 -31.65 -31.37 -1.67
N SER A 248 -30.44 -31.39 -1.10
CA SER A 248 -30.05 -32.42 -0.12
C SER A 248 -28.76 -32.10 0.63
N HIS A 249 -28.91 -32.05 1.95
CA HIS A 249 -27.90 -32.14 3.01
C HIS A 249 -26.43 -32.38 2.64
N GLY A 250 -25.60 -31.37 2.91
CA GLY A 250 -24.15 -31.53 3.08
C GLY A 250 -23.51 -30.18 3.38
N ASN A 251 -23.07 -29.98 4.62
CA ASN A 251 -22.14 -28.90 4.97
C ASN A 251 -20.76 -29.28 4.42
N ASP A 252 -20.65 -29.27 3.10
CA ASP A 252 -19.39 -29.50 2.39
C ASP A 252 -18.69 -28.16 2.22
N ASP A 253 -17.40 -28.16 2.51
CA ASP A 253 -16.51 -27.01 2.59
C ASP A 253 -16.41 -26.36 1.19
N LEU A 254 -17.33 -25.45 0.87
CA LEU A 254 -17.35 -24.69 -0.38
C LEU A 254 -16.11 -23.79 -0.41
N LYS A 255 -15.02 -24.31 -0.99
CA LYS A 255 -13.75 -23.59 -1.12
C LYS A 255 -13.72 -22.89 -2.47
N GLY A 256 -13.95 -21.59 -2.48
CA GLY A 256 -13.81 -20.80 -3.70
C GLY A 256 -12.36 -20.75 -4.20
N ILE A 257 -12.21 -20.34 -5.46
CA ILE A 257 -10.95 -20.44 -6.20
C ILE A 257 -10.31 -19.06 -6.34
N TRP A 258 -9.00 -19.00 -6.07
CA TRP A 258 -8.18 -17.82 -6.29
C TRP A 258 -7.59 -17.80 -7.69
N SER A 259 -7.68 -16.65 -8.35
CA SER A 259 -7.10 -16.43 -9.67
C SER A 259 -6.61 -15.01 -9.88
N ILE A 260 -5.69 -14.84 -10.83
CA ILE A 260 -5.28 -13.54 -11.36
C ILE A 260 -5.88 -13.37 -12.75
N GLY A 261 -6.41 -12.19 -13.00
CA GLY A 261 -7.04 -11.85 -14.27
C GLY A 261 -6.91 -10.36 -14.57
N ARG A 262 -7.08 -10.03 -15.85
CA ARG A 262 -7.06 -8.66 -16.36
C ARG A 262 -8.47 -8.11 -16.39
N TRP A 263 -8.61 -6.84 -16.04
CA TRP A 263 -9.83 -6.08 -16.24
C TRP A 263 -9.91 -5.63 -17.69
N VAL A 264 -11.04 -5.94 -18.33
CA VAL A 264 -11.30 -5.60 -19.73
C VAL A 264 -12.57 -4.78 -19.77
N GLN A 265 -12.48 -3.54 -20.23
CA GLN A 265 -13.64 -2.66 -20.37
C GLN A 265 -14.64 -3.25 -21.36
N VAL A 266 -15.92 -3.28 -20.97
CA VAL A 266 -17.02 -3.75 -21.82
C VAL A 266 -17.97 -2.60 -22.14
N ASP A 267 -18.37 -1.83 -21.13
CA ASP A 267 -19.28 -0.69 -21.27
C ASP A 267 -18.78 0.45 -20.37
N PRO A 268 -18.61 1.69 -20.86
CA PRO A 268 -18.82 2.13 -22.25
C PRO A 268 -17.83 1.45 -23.21
N ASP A 269 -18.19 1.30 -24.49
CA ASP A 269 -17.34 0.63 -25.48
C ASP A 269 -15.99 1.35 -25.57
N PRO A 270 -14.86 0.68 -25.26
CA PRO A 270 -13.54 1.31 -25.29
C PRO A 270 -13.11 1.75 -26.70
N ASN A 271 -13.78 1.26 -27.75
CA ASN A 271 -13.51 1.65 -29.14
C ASN A 271 -14.46 2.74 -29.64
N SER A 272 -15.40 3.19 -28.81
CA SER A 272 -16.29 4.29 -29.15
C SER A 272 -15.60 5.63 -28.88
N ASP A 273 -15.58 6.49 -29.90
CA ASP A 273 -15.14 7.89 -29.76
C ASP A 273 -16.25 8.78 -29.15
N ASP A 274 -17.42 8.23 -28.85
CA ASP A 274 -18.53 8.98 -28.28
C ASP A 274 -18.35 9.21 -26.76
N ILE A 275 -17.95 10.43 -26.41
CA ILE A 275 -17.83 10.84 -25.02
C ILE A 275 -19.16 10.75 -24.24
N TYR A 276 -20.31 10.76 -24.93
CA TYR A 276 -21.61 10.61 -24.27
C TYR A 276 -21.79 9.21 -23.69
N ASP A 277 -21.20 8.17 -24.28
CA ASP A 277 -21.23 6.82 -23.70
C ASP A 277 -20.61 6.83 -22.31
N TRP A 278 -19.48 7.53 -22.15
CA TRP A 278 -18.81 7.69 -20.87
C TRP A 278 -19.54 8.60 -19.88
N ILE A 279 -20.14 9.70 -20.35
CA ILE A 279 -20.86 10.64 -19.49
C ILE A 279 -22.17 10.05 -18.98
N LEU A 280 -22.86 9.26 -19.81
CA LEU A 280 -24.16 8.67 -19.48
C LEU A 280 -24.05 7.30 -18.80
N CYS A 281 -22.89 6.66 -18.87
CA CYS A 281 -22.62 5.43 -18.14
C CYS A 281 -22.63 5.67 -16.62
N GLU A 282 -23.70 5.23 -15.96
CA GLU A 282 -23.82 5.35 -14.50
C GLU A 282 -22.75 4.51 -13.77
N VAL A 283 -22.47 3.29 -14.25
CA VAL A 283 -21.42 2.41 -13.72
C VAL A 283 -20.78 1.60 -14.86
N PRO A 284 -19.46 1.72 -15.06
CA PRO A 284 -18.76 0.95 -16.08
C PRO A 284 -18.86 -0.55 -15.84
N LEU A 285 -19.07 -1.29 -16.92
CA LEU A 285 -19.01 -2.75 -16.94
C LEU A 285 -17.64 -3.21 -17.43
N ALA A 286 -17.20 -4.32 -16.85
CA ALA A 286 -15.95 -4.92 -17.24
C ALA A 286 -15.99 -6.44 -17.08
N ASP A 287 -15.29 -7.10 -17.98
CA ASP A 287 -15.03 -8.52 -17.91
C ASP A 287 -13.76 -8.79 -17.11
N TYR A 288 -13.80 -9.89 -16.36
CA TYR A 288 -12.64 -10.46 -15.72
C TYR A 288 -12.03 -11.53 -16.62
N HIS A 289 -11.05 -11.14 -17.43
CA HIS A 289 -10.31 -12.11 -18.25
C HIS A 289 -9.32 -12.85 -17.34
N ARG A 290 -9.71 -14.03 -16.86
CA ARG A 290 -8.89 -14.88 -16.02
C ARG A 290 -7.66 -15.38 -16.79
N LEU A 291 -6.47 -15.21 -16.22
CA LEU A 291 -5.19 -15.55 -16.86
C LEU A 291 -4.43 -16.65 -16.11
N LEU A 292 -4.53 -16.69 -14.78
CA LEU A 292 -3.77 -17.64 -13.95
C LEU A 292 -4.60 -18.14 -12.77
N PHE A 293 -4.73 -19.46 -12.65
CA PHE A 293 -5.32 -20.11 -11.48
C PHE A 293 -4.27 -20.33 -10.39
N LEU A 294 -4.63 -20.03 -9.13
CA LEU A 294 -3.74 -20.14 -7.96
C LEU A 294 -4.16 -21.22 -6.95
N GLY A 295 -5.41 -21.69 -7.01
CA GLY A 295 -5.93 -22.77 -6.16
C GLY A 295 -6.90 -22.26 -5.09
N GLU A 296 -7.10 -23.06 -4.03
CA GLU A 296 -8.09 -22.81 -2.96
C GLU A 296 -7.58 -21.86 -1.87
N ASP A 297 -6.27 -21.84 -1.62
CA ASP A 297 -5.68 -21.06 -0.54
C ASP A 297 -5.38 -19.62 -0.97
N GLU A 298 -5.72 -18.65 -0.13
CA GLU A 298 -5.38 -17.24 -0.40
C GLU A 298 -3.86 -17.06 -0.47
N PRO A 299 -3.30 -16.59 -1.60
CA PRO A 299 -1.88 -16.32 -1.70
C PRO A 299 -1.51 -15.07 -0.88
N SER A 300 -0.30 -15.07 -0.31
CA SER A 300 0.24 -13.84 0.29
C SER A 300 0.42 -12.76 -0.79
N SER A 301 0.38 -11.49 -0.37
CA SER A 301 0.54 -10.35 -1.28
C SER A 301 1.83 -10.45 -2.11
N CYS A 302 2.90 -10.94 -1.48
CA CYS A 302 4.17 -11.17 -2.16
C CYS A 302 4.10 -12.29 -3.20
N LYS A 303 3.53 -13.46 -2.86
CA LYS A 303 3.40 -14.59 -3.79
C LYS A 303 2.48 -14.27 -4.97
N ALA A 304 1.40 -13.54 -4.72
CA ALA A 304 0.48 -13.12 -5.77
C ALA A 304 1.17 -12.15 -6.75
N THR A 305 1.94 -11.18 -6.23
CA THR A 305 2.73 -10.24 -7.05
C THR A 305 3.81 -10.96 -7.86
N ASP A 306 4.54 -11.91 -7.25
CA ASP A 306 5.55 -12.72 -7.96
C ASP A 306 4.91 -13.54 -9.10
N SER A 307 3.70 -14.05 -8.88
CA SER A 307 2.95 -14.80 -9.88
C SER A 307 2.51 -13.92 -11.05
N LEU A 308 2.01 -12.70 -10.78
CA LEU A 308 1.70 -11.72 -11.82
C LEU A 308 2.95 -11.33 -12.61
N MET A 309 4.08 -11.06 -11.94
CA MET A 309 5.31 -10.68 -12.65
C MET A 309 5.80 -11.78 -13.59
N LYS A 310 5.71 -13.05 -13.18
CA LYS A 310 6.02 -14.20 -14.06
C LYS A 310 5.06 -14.26 -15.25
N LEU A 311 3.77 -14.04 -15.03
CA LEU A 311 2.76 -14.00 -16.08
C LEU A 311 3.04 -12.86 -17.08
N LEU A 312 3.40 -11.67 -16.61
CA LEU A 312 3.73 -10.54 -17.48
C LEU A 312 4.98 -10.82 -18.32
N LEU A 313 6.01 -11.42 -17.72
CA LEU A 313 7.20 -11.85 -18.47
C LEU A 313 6.87 -12.84 -19.58
N THR A 314 5.92 -13.75 -19.37
CA THR A 314 5.48 -14.68 -20.43
C THR A 314 4.67 -14.00 -21.52
N LEU A 315 3.85 -13.01 -21.17
CA LEU A 315 3.05 -12.25 -22.14
C LEU A 315 3.91 -11.29 -22.98
N GLU A 316 5.06 -10.84 -22.48
CA GLU A 316 6.01 -10.05 -23.26
C GLU A 316 6.79 -10.88 -24.29
N THR A 317 6.84 -12.20 -24.13
CA THR A 317 7.59 -13.10 -25.03
C THR A 317 6.76 -13.69 -26.17
N ASP A 318 5.44 -13.52 -26.14
CA ASP A 318 4.48 -14.01 -27.15
C ASP A 318 4.09 -12.90 -28.14
#